data_AF-A0A7S1H5D7-F1
#
_entry.id   AF-A0A7S1H5D7-F1
#
_cell.length_a   1.000
_cell.length_b   1.000
_cell.length_c   1.000
_cell.angle_alpha   90.00
_cell.angle_beta   90.00
_cell.angle_gamma   90.00
#
_symmetry.space_group_name_H-M   'P 1'
#
loop_
_entity.id
_entity.type
_entity.pdbx_description
1 polymer ?
#
loop_
_entity_poly.entity_id
_entity_poly.type
_entity_poly.pdbx_seq_one_letter_code
_entity_poly.pdbx_strand_id
1 'polypeptide(L)'
;MRRVERGAGGEIMSCCWRAGRAGAQTDHSAVLFDVDPVTGEVRGGASNARWYMLGPLGAVGSLRQGEGEDWHSIARHPDTNTAITGARIPDFATIRDMVSEAHGKMAAGVPLIGWDVGLTTGGTLLLEANLSCNFFRASYDRERYHALLDEHFLALSKR
;
A
#
# COMPACT_ATOMS: atom_id res chain seq x y z
N MET A 1 -27.56 -6.51 23.15
CA MET A 1 -26.41 -6.85 22.27
C MET A 1 -26.90 -6.71 20.82
N ARG A 2 -26.77 -5.52 20.21
CA ARG A 2 -27.21 -5.33 18.82
C ARG A 2 -26.19 -6.00 17.90
N ARG A 3 -26.67 -6.97 17.13
CA ARG A 3 -25.94 -7.64 16.06
C ARG A 3 -25.54 -6.55 15.07
N VAL A 4 -24.24 -6.24 14.97
CA VAL A 4 -23.72 -5.44 13.87
C VAL A 4 -24.01 -6.26 12.61
N GLU A 5 -24.91 -5.74 11.77
CA GLU A 5 -25.20 -6.35 10.48
C GLU A 5 -23.88 -6.41 9.69
N ARG A 6 -23.51 -7.62 9.26
CA ARG A 6 -22.34 -7.84 8.41
C ARG A 6 -22.65 -7.24 7.04
N GLY A 7 -22.26 -5.98 6.84
CA GLY A 7 -22.34 -5.28 5.56
C GLY A 7 -20.96 -5.09 4.95
N ALA A 8 -20.82 -5.59 3.71
CA ALA A 8 -19.75 -5.38 2.74
C ALA A 8 -18.34 -5.87 3.14
N GLY A 9 -17.76 -6.75 2.32
CA GLY A 9 -16.31 -6.98 2.37
C GLY A 9 -15.57 -5.65 2.27
N GLY A 10 -14.54 -5.46 3.10
CA GLY A 10 -13.78 -4.22 3.15
C GLY A 10 -13.27 -3.84 1.76
N GLU A 11 -13.21 -2.55 1.47
CA GLU A 11 -12.69 -2.06 0.20
C GLU A 11 -11.18 -1.84 0.27
N ILE A 12 -10.47 -2.05 -0.83
CA ILE A 12 -9.09 -1.60 -0.97
C ILE A 12 -9.07 -0.12 -1.36
N MET A 13 -8.62 0.73 -0.44
CA MET A 13 -8.51 2.18 -0.66
C MET A 13 -7.25 2.59 -1.44
N SER A 14 -6.17 1.81 -1.30
CA SER A 14 -4.89 2.08 -1.97
C SER A 14 -4.09 0.77 -2.07
N CYS A 15 -3.24 0.66 -3.10
CA CYS A 15 -2.38 -0.49 -3.30
C CYS A 15 -1.03 -0.06 -3.88
N CYS A 16 0.06 -0.66 -3.38
CA CYS A 16 1.39 -0.46 -3.93
C CYS A 16 2.09 -1.80 -4.15
N TRP A 17 2.91 -1.87 -5.20
CA TRP A 17 3.81 -3.00 -5.46
C TRP A 17 5.23 -2.62 -5.04
N ARG A 18 5.80 -3.37 -4.09
CA ARG A 18 7.19 -3.17 -3.63
C ARG A 18 8.13 -4.01 -4.47
N ALA A 19 8.90 -3.38 -5.36
CA ALA A 19 9.94 -4.05 -6.12
C ALA A 19 11.28 -3.96 -5.35
N GLY A 20 11.63 -5.04 -4.63
CA GLY A 20 12.84 -5.10 -3.80
C GLY A 20 14.14 -5.09 -4.61
N ARG A 21 15.19 -4.53 -4.03
CA ARG A 21 16.51 -4.37 -4.67
C ARG A 21 17.42 -5.57 -4.48
N ALA A 22 18.25 -5.87 -5.48
CA ALA A 22 19.22 -6.97 -5.43
C ALA A 22 20.22 -6.76 -4.28
N GLY A 23 20.44 -7.81 -3.48
CA GLY A 23 21.35 -7.79 -2.32
C GLY A 23 20.78 -7.09 -1.08
N ALA A 24 19.57 -6.54 -1.12
CA ALA A 24 18.90 -6.03 0.06
C ALA A 24 18.37 -7.20 0.93
N GLN A 25 18.51 -7.07 2.25
CA GLN A 25 17.98 -8.06 3.19
C GLN A 25 16.47 -7.86 3.47
N THR A 26 15.98 -6.65 3.25
CA THR A 26 14.58 -6.28 3.49
C THR A 26 14.05 -5.42 2.34
N ASP A 27 12.74 -5.31 2.26
CA ASP A 27 12.03 -4.45 1.31
C ASP A 27 12.12 -2.95 1.66
N HIS A 28 12.86 -2.58 2.72
CA HIS A 28 13.22 -1.19 3.02
C HIS A 28 14.05 -0.55 1.89
N SER A 29 14.72 -1.38 1.09
CA SER A 29 15.29 -0.97 -0.19
C SER A 29 14.41 -1.51 -1.31
N ALA A 30 13.46 -0.69 -1.76
CA ALA A 30 12.56 -1.02 -2.85
C ALA A 30 12.21 0.20 -3.69
N VAL A 31 11.74 -0.05 -4.91
CA VAL A 31 10.94 0.92 -5.66
C VAL A 31 9.48 0.59 -5.44
N LEU A 32 8.70 1.58 -5.03
CA LEU A 32 7.28 1.44 -4.76
C LEU A 32 6.49 1.89 -5.99
N PHE A 33 5.73 0.98 -6.59
CA PHE A 33 4.87 1.29 -7.72
C PHE A 33 3.43 1.46 -7.27
N ASP A 34 2.77 2.51 -7.75
CA ASP A 34 1.33 2.66 -7.59
C ASP A 34 0.62 1.52 -8.31
N VAL A 35 -0.46 1.00 -7.72
CA VAL A 35 -1.27 -0.05 -8.32
C VAL A 35 -2.71 0.39 -8.27
N ASP A 36 -3.39 0.32 -9.42
CA ASP A 36 -4.82 0.55 -9.49
C ASP A 36 -5.56 -0.43 -8.57
N PRO A 37 -6.25 0.04 -7.50
CA PRO A 37 -6.84 -0.82 -6.48
C PRO A 37 -8.06 -1.60 -6.98
N VAL A 38 -8.57 -1.28 -8.18
CA VAL A 38 -9.67 -2.00 -8.83
C VAL A 38 -9.13 -3.04 -9.80
N THR A 39 -8.22 -2.62 -10.69
CA THR A 39 -7.82 -3.42 -11.84
C THR A 39 -6.52 -4.22 -11.61
N GLY A 40 -5.70 -3.82 -10.64
CA GLY A 40 -4.38 -4.42 -10.40
C GLY A 40 -3.31 -4.01 -11.41
N GLU A 41 -3.57 -2.97 -12.20
CA GLU A 41 -2.59 -2.40 -13.13
C GLU A 41 -1.52 -1.63 -12.37
N VAL A 42 -0.26 -1.97 -12.64
CA VAL A 42 0.90 -1.32 -12.03
C VAL A 42 1.20 -0.06 -12.83
N ARG A 43 1.16 1.09 -12.14
CA ARG A 43 1.43 2.41 -12.69
C ARG A 43 2.89 2.78 -12.43
N GLY A 44 3.24 4.05 -12.49
CA GLY A 44 4.62 4.48 -12.31
C GLY A 44 5.11 4.36 -10.87
N GLY A 45 6.41 4.14 -10.72
CA GLY A 45 7.08 3.95 -9.45
C GLY A 45 7.80 5.17 -8.91
N ALA A 46 8.07 5.14 -7.61
CA ALA A 46 8.87 6.12 -6.88
C ALA A 46 9.80 5.41 -5.89
N SER A 47 10.98 5.99 -5.67
CA SER A 47 11.90 5.51 -4.64
C SER A 47 11.54 6.08 -3.27
N ASN A 48 11.57 5.23 -2.24
CA ASN A 48 11.49 5.63 -0.83
C ASN A 48 12.83 5.54 -0.11
N ALA A 49 13.94 5.29 -0.81
CA ALA A 49 15.26 4.99 -0.22
C ALA A 49 15.75 6.06 0.79
N ARG A 50 15.19 7.26 0.72
CA ARG A 50 15.54 8.41 1.56
C ARG A 50 14.76 8.43 2.89
N TRP A 51 13.63 7.71 3.01
CA TRP A 51 12.78 7.65 4.22
C TRP A 51 13.47 6.95 5.40
N TYR A 52 14.38 6.03 5.10
CA TYR A 52 15.15 5.29 6.10
C TYR A 52 16.56 5.86 6.33
N MET A 53 16.90 6.98 5.68
CA MET A 53 18.18 7.65 5.93
C MET A 53 18.08 8.51 7.21
N LEU A 54 18.66 8.01 8.30
CA LEU A 54 18.75 8.72 9.56
C LEU A 54 20.08 9.52 9.65
N GLY A 55 20.07 10.61 10.42
CA GLY A 55 21.25 11.41 10.73
C GLY A 55 21.48 12.62 9.80
N PRO A 56 22.62 13.32 9.96
CA PRO A 56 22.90 14.59 9.26
C PRO A 56 22.82 14.50 7.73
N LEU A 57 23.19 13.34 7.16
CA LEU A 57 23.07 13.06 5.72
C LEU A 57 21.60 12.91 5.27
N GLY A 58 20.75 12.37 6.13
CA GLY A 58 19.29 12.31 5.94
C GLY A 58 18.66 13.70 5.87
N ALA A 59 19.09 14.60 6.75
CA ALA A 59 18.63 15.99 6.79
C ALA A 59 19.03 16.80 5.53
N VAL A 60 20.22 16.57 4.99
CA VAL A 60 20.64 17.17 3.69
C VAL A 60 19.86 16.55 2.53
N GLY A 61 19.54 15.26 2.61
CA GLY A 61 18.75 14.54 1.62
C GLY A 61 17.27 14.96 1.55
N SER A 62 16.68 15.37 2.67
CA SER A 62 15.29 15.87 2.73
C SER A 62 15.17 17.33 2.28
N LEU A 63 16.17 18.19 2.54
CA LEU A 63 16.22 19.57 2.05
C LEU A 63 16.33 19.70 0.52
N ARG A 64 16.69 18.61 -0.18
CA ARG A 64 16.75 18.53 -1.65
C ARG A 64 15.46 18.02 -2.29
N GLN A 65 14.37 17.87 -1.54
CA GLN A 65 13.03 17.76 -2.13
C GLN A 65 12.69 19.12 -2.76
N GLY A 66 13.11 19.29 -4.01
CA GLY A 66 12.56 20.31 -4.88
C GLY A 66 11.13 19.93 -5.24
N GLU A 67 10.25 20.92 -5.25
CA GLU A 67 9.00 20.85 -6.00
C GLU A 67 9.35 20.49 -7.45
N GLY A 68 9.05 19.26 -7.90
CA GLY A 68 9.31 18.82 -9.28
C GLY A 68 10.09 17.52 -9.47
N GLU A 69 10.35 16.70 -8.44
CA GLU A 69 10.65 15.28 -8.72
C GLU A 69 9.43 14.65 -9.42
N ASP A 70 9.62 14.04 -10.60
CA ASP A 70 8.50 13.43 -11.34
C ASP A 70 7.95 12.24 -10.54
N TRP A 71 6.78 12.44 -9.96
CA TRP A 71 6.01 11.42 -9.29
C TRP A 71 5.66 10.33 -10.30
N HIS A 72 5.86 9.07 -9.93
CA HIS A 72 5.59 7.93 -10.81
C HIS A 72 6.47 7.90 -12.09
N SER A 73 7.68 8.49 -12.06
CA SER A 73 8.61 8.46 -13.21
C SER A 73 9.31 7.12 -13.46
N ILE A 74 9.42 6.26 -12.44
CA ILE A 74 10.17 5.01 -12.58
C ILE A 74 9.26 3.98 -13.25
N ALA A 75 9.56 3.62 -14.50
CA ALA A 75 8.79 2.60 -15.23
C ALA A 75 9.41 1.19 -15.17
N ARG A 76 10.70 1.09 -14.85
CA ARG A 76 11.50 -0.14 -14.91
C ARG A 76 12.20 -0.41 -13.60
N HIS A 77 12.39 -1.68 -13.28
CA HIS A 77 13.18 -2.09 -12.12
C HIS A 77 14.66 -1.69 -12.31
N PRO A 78 15.30 -1.00 -11.36
CA PRO A 78 16.66 -0.50 -11.52
C PRO A 78 17.73 -1.61 -11.64
N ASP A 79 17.53 -2.78 -11.04
CA ASP A 79 18.58 -3.82 -11.04
C ASP A 79 18.44 -4.81 -12.21
N THR A 80 17.23 -5.00 -12.72
CA THR A 80 16.94 -6.00 -13.78
C THR A 80 16.51 -5.36 -15.09
N ASN A 81 16.25 -4.05 -15.09
CA ASN A 81 15.68 -3.28 -16.20
C ASN A 81 14.30 -3.80 -16.70
N THR A 82 13.65 -4.67 -15.92
CA THR A 82 12.32 -5.21 -16.22
C THR A 82 11.29 -4.08 -16.25
N ALA A 83 10.46 -4.03 -17.29
CA ALA A 83 9.33 -3.09 -17.33
C ALA A 83 8.27 -3.54 -16.31
N ILE A 84 7.96 -2.66 -15.36
CA ILE A 84 6.97 -2.91 -14.31
C ILE A 84 5.69 -2.12 -14.59
N THR A 85 5.81 -0.85 -14.95
CA THR A 85 4.66 -0.03 -15.30
C THR A 85 3.95 -0.57 -16.54
N GLY A 86 2.62 -0.65 -16.48
CA GLY A 86 1.74 -1.27 -17.45
C GLY A 86 1.55 -2.79 -17.24
N ALA A 87 2.31 -3.42 -16.34
CA ALA A 87 2.04 -4.80 -15.96
C ALA A 87 0.75 -4.89 -15.13
N ARG A 88 0.17 -6.10 -15.06
CA ARG A 88 -1.01 -6.36 -14.23
C ARG A 88 -0.69 -7.45 -13.22
N ILE A 89 -1.07 -7.25 -11.97
CA ILE A 89 -0.95 -8.26 -10.93
C ILE A 89 -1.90 -9.43 -11.28
N PRO A 90 -1.39 -10.67 -11.36
CA PRO A 90 -2.23 -11.83 -11.66
C PRO A 90 -3.24 -12.07 -10.55
N ASP A 91 -4.46 -12.50 -10.92
CA ASP A 91 -5.55 -12.84 -10.00
C ASP A 91 -5.85 -11.80 -8.91
N PHE A 92 -5.73 -10.51 -9.27
CA PHE A 92 -5.85 -9.40 -8.32
C PHE A 92 -7.20 -9.36 -7.59
N ALA A 93 -8.30 -9.76 -8.26
CA ALA A 93 -9.61 -9.88 -7.62
C ALA A 93 -9.59 -10.88 -6.44
N THR A 94 -8.95 -12.05 -6.62
CA THR A 94 -8.81 -13.05 -5.57
C THR A 94 -7.98 -12.52 -4.40
N ILE A 95 -6.92 -11.75 -4.69
CA ILE A 95 -6.11 -11.10 -3.65
C ILE A 95 -6.96 -10.10 -2.85
N ARG A 96 -7.79 -9.30 -3.54
CA ARG A 96 -8.70 -8.35 -2.90
C ARG A 96 -9.67 -9.06 -1.97
N ASP A 97 -10.34 -10.10 -2.45
CA ASP A 97 -11.30 -10.86 -1.66
C ASP A 97 -10.64 -11.47 -0.41
N MET A 98 -9.45 -12.05 -0.56
CA MET A 98 -8.66 -12.61 0.55
C MET A 98 -8.34 -11.55 1.60
N VAL A 99 -7.86 -10.37 1.19
CA VAL A 99 -7.52 -9.27 2.11
C VAL A 99 -8.76 -8.71 2.80
N SER A 100 -9.84 -8.51 2.07
CA SER A 100 -11.12 -8.04 2.60
C SER A 100 -11.72 -9.03 3.61
N GLU A 101 -11.61 -10.32 3.33
CA GLU A 101 -12.04 -11.39 4.23
C GLU A 101 -11.17 -11.42 5.50
N ALA A 102 -9.84 -11.34 5.36
CA ALA A 102 -8.91 -11.29 6.48
C ALA A 102 -9.19 -10.09 7.39
N HIS A 103 -9.36 -8.89 6.79
CA HIS A 103 -9.74 -7.68 7.52
C HIS A 103 -11.05 -7.87 8.30
N GLY A 104 -12.10 -8.35 7.63
CA GLY A 104 -13.41 -8.56 8.26
C GLY A 104 -13.40 -9.63 9.37
N LYS A 105 -12.54 -10.65 9.27
CA LYS A 105 -12.44 -11.72 10.29
C LYS A 105 -11.56 -11.33 11.47
N MET A 106 -10.43 -10.68 11.21
CA MET A 106 -9.39 -10.45 12.21
C MET A 106 -9.44 -9.06 12.83
N ALA A 107 -10.03 -8.09 12.13
CA ALA A 107 -9.92 -6.67 12.49
C ALA A 107 -11.18 -5.85 12.20
N ALA A 108 -12.37 -6.45 12.31
CA ALA A 108 -13.65 -5.79 11.98
C ALA A 108 -13.93 -4.43 12.66
N GLY A 109 -13.23 -4.12 13.76
CA GLY A 109 -13.35 -2.84 14.47
C GLY A 109 -12.28 -1.81 14.13
N VAL A 110 -11.31 -2.16 13.29
CA VAL A 110 -10.21 -1.28 12.88
C VAL A 110 -10.57 -0.66 11.53
N PRO A 111 -10.59 0.68 11.39
CA PRO A 111 -11.10 1.31 10.17
C PRO A 111 -10.17 1.13 8.96
N LEU A 112 -8.87 0.99 9.19
CA LEU A 112 -7.87 0.89 8.14
C LEU A 112 -6.68 0.04 8.61
N ILE A 113 -6.24 -0.87 7.75
CA ILE A 113 -5.05 -1.70 7.93
C ILE A 113 -4.35 -1.83 6.58
N GLY A 114 -3.03 -1.68 6.57
CA GLY A 114 -2.21 -2.07 5.42
C GLY A 114 -1.92 -3.57 5.50
N TRP A 115 -2.34 -4.32 4.49
CA TRP A 115 -2.08 -5.76 4.42
C TRP A 115 -0.96 -6.04 3.43
N ASP A 116 0.09 -6.71 3.88
CA ASP A 116 1.19 -7.12 3.02
C ASP A 116 0.91 -8.53 2.48
N VAL A 117 0.97 -8.68 1.16
CA VAL A 117 0.64 -9.92 0.44
C VAL A 117 1.83 -10.36 -0.40
N GLY A 118 2.23 -11.63 -0.25
CA GLY A 118 3.27 -12.26 -1.06
C GLY A 118 2.66 -13.13 -2.17
N LEU A 119 3.11 -12.92 -3.41
CA LEU A 119 2.79 -13.81 -4.54
C LEU A 119 3.93 -14.79 -4.74
N THR A 120 3.64 -16.08 -4.58
CA THR A 120 4.65 -17.14 -4.69
C THR A 120 4.23 -18.20 -5.71
N THR A 121 5.16 -19.06 -6.10
CA THR A 121 4.86 -20.21 -6.97
C THR A 121 3.95 -21.25 -6.30
N GLY A 122 3.85 -21.24 -4.97
CA GLY A 122 2.94 -22.09 -4.19
C GLY A 122 1.56 -21.45 -3.94
N GLY A 123 1.35 -20.23 -4.42
CA GLY A 123 0.12 -19.45 -4.22
C GLY A 123 0.34 -18.13 -3.48
N THR A 124 -0.77 -17.44 -3.27
CA THR A 124 -0.83 -16.15 -2.57
C THR A 124 -0.81 -16.34 -1.06
N LEU A 125 0.00 -15.54 -0.35
CA LEU A 125 0.15 -15.58 1.10
C LEU A 125 -0.12 -14.20 1.71
N LEU A 126 -0.83 -14.16 2.83
CA LEU A 126 -0.97 -12.98 3.67
C LEU A 126 0.20 -12.95 4.68
N LEU A 127 1.01 -11.89 4.66
CA LEU A 127 2.27 -11.83 5.40
C LEU A 127 2.17 -11.05 6.71
N GLU A 128 1.61 -9.84 6.66
CA GLU A 128 1.59 -8.91 7.78
C GLU A 128 0.36 -7.99 7.76
N ALA A 129 -0.09 -7.59 8.96
CA ALA A 129 -1.08 -6.54 9.17
C ALA A 129 -0.41 -5.29 9.80
N ASN A 130 -0.39 -4.19 9.06
CA ASN A 130 0.18 -2.92 9.48
C ASN A 130 -0.92 -1.96 9.95
N LEU A 131 -1.07 -1.81 11.27
CA LEU A 131 -2.09 -0.94 11.89
C LEU A 131 -1.80 0.56 11.74
N SER A 132 -0.53 0.93 11.55
CA SER A 132 -0.09 2.30 11.26
C SER A 132 0.41 2.38 9.81
N CYS A 133 -0.45 2.00 8.87
CA CYS A 133 -0.08 1.93 7.47
C CYS A 133 0.08 3.32 6.84
N ASN A 134 1.06 3.43 5.95
CA ASN A 134 1.20 4.55 5.03
C ASN A 134 0.70 4.08 3.64
N PHE A 135 0.26 5.01 2.81
CA PHE A 135 -0.10 4.71 1.41
C PHE A 135 1.12 4.56 0.50
N PHE A 136 2.35 4.74 1.01
CA PHE A 136 3.58 4.43 0.28
C PHE A 136 3.68 5.15 -1.08
N ARG A 137 3.09 6.35 -1.17
CA ARG A 137 2.96 7.16 -2.39
C ARG A 137 2.07 6.55 -3.48
N ALA A 138 1.33 5.49 -3.20
CA ALA A 138 0.26 5.03 -4.06
C ALA A 138 -0.92 6.01 -4.05
N SER A 139 -1.67 5.98 -5.14
CA SER A 139 -2.89 6.75 -5.31
C SER A 139 -3.97 6.26 -4.34
N TYR A 140 -4.76 7.19 -3.85
CA TYR A 140 -5.94 6.93 -3.01
C TYR A 140 -6.94 8.06 -3.18
N ASP A 141 -8.21 7.76 -2.91
CA ASP A 141 -9.26 8.78 -2.87
C ASP A 141 -9.21 9.50 -1.53
N ARG A 142 -8.83 10.78 -1.57
CA ARG A 142 -8.67 11.62 -0.37
C ARG A 142 -10.01 11.96 0.29
N GLU A 143 -11.04 12.23 -0.50
CA GLU A 143 -12.36 12.58 0.04
C GLU A 143 -12.94 11.38 0.78
N ARG A 144 -12.80 10.20 0.18
CA ARG A 144 -13.23 8.94 0.79
C ARG A 144 -12.42 8.59 2.03
N TYR A 145 -11.11 8.81 2.02
CA TYR A 145 -10.27 8.61 3.20
C TYR A 145 -10.72 9.51 4.36
N HIS A 146 -10.98 10.80 4.09
CA HIS A 146 -11.46 11.71 5.12
C HIS A 146 -12.85 11.30 5.64
N ALA A 147 -13.77 10.93 4.76
CA ALA A 147 -15.09 10.46 5.15
C ALA A 147 -15.01 9.22 6.06
N LEU A 148 -14.15 8.25 5.74
CA LEU A 148 -13.92 7.07 6.58
C LEU A 148 -13.44 7.46 8.00
N LEU A 149 -12.50 8.41 8.09
CA LEU A 149 -11.99 8.88 9.38
C LEU A 149 -13.07 9.60 10.18
N ASP A 150 -13.81 10.51 9.54
CA ASP A 150 -14.89 11.26 10.18
C ASP A 150 -15.96 10.31 10.72
N GLU A 151 -16.41 9.34 9.92
CA GLU A 151 -17.36 8.31 10.35
C GLU A 151 -16.84 7.51 11.54
N HIS A 152 -15.56 7.11 11.51
CA HIS A 152 -14.95 6.35 12.60
C HIS A 152 -14.90 7.16 13.91
N PHE A 153 -14.44 8.41 13.87
CA PHE A 153 -14.36 9.27 15.06
C PHE A 153 -15.75 9.63 15.60
N LEU A 154 -16.74 9.87 14.72
CA LEU A 154 -18.14 10.07 15.13
C LEU A 154 -18.74 8.81 15.77
N ALA A 155 -18.36 7.62 15.32
CA ALA A 155 -18.80 6.37 15.95
C ALA A 155 -18.17 6.17 17.33
N LEU A 156 -16.92 6.62 17.53
CA LEU A 156 -16.24 6.57 18.83
C LEU A 156 -16.82 7.57 19.83
N SER A 157 -17.20 8.78 19.40
CA SER A 157 -17.75 9.82 20.30
C SER A 157 -19.15 9.50 20.83
N LYS A 158 -19.85 8.53 20.23
CA LYS A 158 -21.19 8.06 20.64
C LYS A 158 -21.15 6.85 21.58
N ARG A 159 -19.97 6.38 21.97
CA ARG A 159 -19.77 5.27 22.93
C ARG A 159 -19.56 5.80 24.33
#